data_AF-A0A165UBE6-F1
#
_entry.id   AF-A0A165UBE6-F1
#
_cell.length_a   1.000
_cell.length_b   1.000
_cell.length_c   1.000
_cell.angle_alpha   90.00
_cell.angle_beta   90.00
_cell.angle_gamma   90.00
#
_symmetry.space_group_name_H-M   'P 1'
#
loop_
_entity.id
_entity.type
_entity.pdbx_description
1 polymer ?
#
loop_
_entity_poly.entity_id
_entity_poly.type
_entity_poly.pdbx_seq_one_letter_code
_entity_poly.pdbx_strand_id
1 'polypeptide(L)'
;MSRHIPKSKSAVFSGYLITPDKFEEFVSSLPVPRSWESEELDDEHEPFLEFINEYCRWRRRRDPNKKKCLPMIRARYAKRDEPSVTSDRISHMFFATRCVPYESPCQMKKSHPDSQRLRAETERDRALFNLFKQTAESEGGKIDRDMVTFGIIRDWHPAHDPYCF
;
A
#
# COMPACT_ATOMS: atom_id res chain seq x y z
N MET A 1 -1.60 -6.57 -28.58
CA MET A 1 -1.36 -7.58 -27.53
C MET A 1 -2.64 -7.74 -26.72
N SER A 2 -3.30 -8.89 -26.81
CA SER A 2 -4.53 -9.18 -26.07
C SER A 2 -4.19 -9.19 -24.56
N ARG A 3 -4.70 -8.21 -23.81
CA ARG A 3 -4.57 -8.21 -22.35
C ARG A 3 -5.51 -9.28 -21.83
N HIS A 4 -4.97 -10.46 -21.55
CA HIS A 4 -5.73 -11.52 -20.91
C HIS A 4 -6.18 -11.01 -19.54
N ILE A 5 -7.44 -10.60 -19.42
CA ILE A 5 -8.00 -10.18 -18.14
C ILE A 5 -8.06 -11.44 -17.27
N PRO A 6 -7.46 -11.44 -16.07
CA PRO A 6 -7.49 -12.60 -15.20
C PRO A 6 -8.93 -12.89 -14.78
N LYS A 7 -9.29 -14.18 -14.72
CA LYS A 7 -10.64 -14.61 -14.33
C LYS A 7 -10.97 -14.28 -12.87
N SER A 8 -9.95 -14.25 -12.00
CA SER A 8 -10.13 -13.94 -10.59
C SER A 8 -10.25 -12.45 -10.34
N LYS A 9 -11.27 -12.07 -9.57
CA LYS A 9 -11.47 -10.71 -9.05
C LYS A 9 -10.45 -10.33 -7.97
N SER A 10 -9.77 -11.32 -7.38
CA SER A 10 -8.76 -11.12 -6.33
C SER A 10 -7.36 -11.45 -6.83
N ALA A 11 -6.37 -10.85 -6.18
CA ALA A 11 -4.95 -11.16 -6.36
C ALA A 11 -4.27 -11.34 -5.01
N VAL A 12 -3.17 -12.10 -5.01
CA VAL A 12 -2.20 -12.08 -3.93
C VAL A 12 -1.10 -11.12 -4.33
N PHE A 13 -0.84 -10.13 -3.48
CA PHE A 13 0.24 -9.18 -3.67
C PHE A 13 1.38 -9.49 -2.71
N SER A 14 2.61 -9.25 -3.15
CA SER A 14 3.78 -9.13 -2.27
C SER A 14 4.34 -7.72 -2.33
N GLY A 15 4.92 -7.25 -1.23
CA GLY A 15 5.33 -5.87 -1.12
C GLY A 15 5.63 -5.45 0.32
N TYR A 16 5.63 -4.14 0.55
CA TYR A 16 6.05 -3.54 1.82
C TYR A 16 4.85 -3.14 2.66
N LEU A 17 4.74 -3.71 3.85
CA LEU A 17 3.80 -3.36 4.90
C LEU A 17 4.42 -2.26 5.76
N ILE A 18 3.68 -1.19 5.98
CA ILE A 18 4.03 -0.11 6.91
C ILE A 18 2.94 -0.02 7.96
N THR A 19 3.35 0.05 9.24
CA THR A 19 2.39 0.21 10.34
C THR A 19 1.76 1.59 10.31
N PRO A 20 0.60 1.77 10.95
CA PRO A 20 -0.12 3.03 10.96
C PRO A 20 0.71 4.22 11.42
N ASP A 21 1.37 4.10 12.58
CA ASP A 21 2.21 5.16 13.15
C ASP A 21 3.37 5.54 12.22
N LYS A 22 3.98 4.55 11.57
CA LYS A 22 5.07 4.78 10.61
C LYS A 22 4.56 5.36 9.29
N PHE A 23 3.34 5.02 8.91
CA PHE A 23 2.70 5.59 7.74
C PHE A 23 2.35 7.06 7.97
N GLU A 24 1.80 7.39 9.14
CA GLU A 24 1.59 8.78 9.58
C GLU A 24 2.90 9.57 9.60
N GLU A 25 3.98 9.02 10.18
CA GLU A 25 5.30 9.63 10.20
C GLU A 25 5.79 9.95 8.77
N PHE A 26 5.64 8.98 7.86
CA PHE A 26 5.98 9.17 6.44
C PHE A 26 5.10 10.24 5.77
N VAL A 27 3.77 10.17 5.89
CA VAL A 27 2.87 11.10 5.20
C VAL A 27 3.03 12.53 5.72
N SER A 28 3.21 12.69 7.03
CA SER A 28 3.45 13.99 7.68
C SER A 28 4.74 14.66 7.22
N SER A 29 5.70 13.89 6.72
CA SER A 29 6.95 14.42 6.14
C SER A 29 6.80 14.92 4.71
N LEU A 30 5.73 14.54 4.00
CA LEU A 30 5.52 14.92 2.60
C LEU A 30 5.16 16.42 2.51
N PRO A 31 5.55 17.12 1.44
CA PRO A 31 5.14 18.51 1.19
C PRO A 31 3.71 18.53 0.66
N VAL A 32 2.76 18.10 1.48
CA VAL A 32 1.33 18.27 1.20
C VAL A 32 0.99 19.70 1.62
N PRO A 33 0.41 20.52 0.74
CA PRO A 33 -0.20 21.77 1.18
C PRO A 33 -1.25 21.40 2.21
N ARG A 34 -0.96 21.69 3.49
CA ARG A 34 -1.91 21.52 4.58
C ARG A 34 -3.15 22.33 4.17
N SER A 35 -4.32 21.72 4.13
CA SER A 35 -5.54 22.51 4.04
C SER A 35 -5.60 23.35 5.30
N TRP A 36 -5.47 24.67 5.19
CA TRP A 36 -5.69 25.60 6.30
C TRP A 36 -7.19 25.67 6.70
N GLU A 37 -8.02 24.77 6.18
CA GLU A 37 -9.48 24.76 6.30
C GLU A 37 -10.00 23.33 6.49
N SER A 38 -9.67 22.71 7.61
CA SER A 38 -10.62 21.79 8.24
C SER A 38 -10.80 22.23 9.68
N GLU A 39 -11.27 23.46 9.85
CA GLU A 39 -12.05 23.79 11.03
C GLU A 39 -13.25 22.82 11.04
N GLU A 40 -13.33 22.02 12.10
CA GLU A 40 -14.46 21.15 12.44
C GLU A 40 -14.70 19.97 11.47
N LEU A 41 -13.86 18.94 11.58
CA LEU A 41 -14.28 17.58 11.27
C LEU A 41 -14.58 16.90 12.61
N ASP A 42 -15.81 16.42 12.76
CA ASP A 42 -16.31 15.73 13.95
C ASP A 42 -15.29 14.73 14.53
N ASP A 43 -15.22 14.63 15.86
CA ASP A 43 -14.36 13.73 16.66
C ASP A 43 -14.50 12.22 16.29
N GLU A 44 -15.36 11.87 15.33
CA GLU A 44 -15.59 10.50 14.84
C GLU A 44 -14.75 10.12 13.62
N HIS A 45 -13.90 11.01 13.08
CA HIS A 45 -13.06 10.65 11.93
C HIS A 45 -11.84 9.83 12.31
N GLU A 46 -11.68 8.68 11.65
CA GLU A 46 -10.50 7.83 11.82
C GLU A 46 -9.24 8.57 11.33
N PRO A 47 -8.29 8.92 12.21
CA PRO A 47 -7.10 9.69 11.82
C PRO A 47 -6.28 8.97 10.75
N PHE A 48 -6.38 7.64 10.70
CA PHE A 48 -5.68 6.83 9.73
C PHE A 48 -6.19 7.00 8.28
N LEU A 49 -7.50 7.21 8.07
CA LEU A 49 -8.06 7.44 6.73
C LEU A 49 -7.63 8.80 6.18
N GLU A 50 -7.41 9.78 7.05
CA GLU A 50 -6.91 11.09 6.67
C GLU A 50 -5.53 10.98 6.01
N PHE A 51 -4.58 10.28 6.62
CA PHE A 51 -3.24 10.07 6.05
C PHE A 51 -3.27 9.32 4.70
N ILE A 52 -4.21 8.38 4.52
CA ILE A 52 -4.41 7.72 3.22
C ILE A 52 -4.83 8.74 2.16
N ASN A 53 -5.78 9.61 2.51
CA ASN A 53 -6.28 10.66 1.62
C ASN A 53 -5.18 11.68 1.31
N GLU A 54 -4.37 12.08 2.29
CA GLU A 54 -3.24 12.98 2.10
C GLU A 54 -2.18 12.40 1.17
N TYR A 55 -1.76 11.14 1.37
CA TYR A 55 -0.85 10.46 0.45
C TYR A 55 -1.44 10.41 -0.97
N CYS A 56 -2.72 10.05 -1.10
CA CYS A 56 -3.39 9.98 -2.39
C CYS A 56 -3.41 11.35 -3.10
N ARG A 57 -3.72 12.42 -2.36
CA ARG A 57 -3.69 13.81 -2.87
C ARG A 57 -2.28 14.22 -3.28
N TRP A 58 -1.27 13.96 -2.44
CA TRP A 58 0.12 14.25 -2.72
C TRP A 58 0.60 13.55 -4.00
N ARG A 59 0.34 12.24 -4.12
CA ARG A 59 0.70 11.41 -5.28
C ARG A 59 0.02 11.90 -6.57
N ARG A 60 -1.26 12.27 -6.51
CA ARG A 60 -2.02 12.74 -7.69
C ARG A 60 -1.46 14.04 -8.28
N ARG A 61 -0.85 14.89 -7.46
CA ARG A 61 -0.27 16.19 -7.86
C ARG A 61 1.15 16.08 -8.43
N ARG A 62 1.78 14.90 -8.39
CA ARG A 62 3.15 14.71 -8.91
C ARG A 62 3.18 14.60 -10.42
N ASP A 63 4.32 14.98 -11.00
CA ASP A 63 4.63 14.78 -12.41
C ASP A 63 4.34 13.32 -12.83
N PRO A 64 3.77 13.07 -14.02
CA PRO A 64 3.43 11.72 -14.47
C PRO A 64 4.59 10.72 -14.45
N ASN A 65 5.84 11.16 -14.66
CA ASN A 65 6.99 10.26 -14.61
C ASN A 65 7.32 9.85 -13.18
N LYS A 66 7.28 10.79 -12.23
CA LYS A 66 7.46 10.50 -10.80
C LYS A 66 6.30 9.66 -10.25
N LYS A 67 5.06 9.94 -10.67
CA LYS A 67 3.86 9.21 -10.25
C LYS A 67 3.93 7.71 -10.57
N LYS A 68 4.65 7.31 -11.63
CA LYS A 68 4.88 5.88 -11.97
C LYS A 68 5.76 5.16 -10.95
N CYS A 69 6.65 5.90 -10.27
CA CYS A 69 7.51 5.38 -9.20
C CYS A 69 6.83 5.40 -7.83
N LEU A 70 5.67 6.06 -7.72
CA LEU A 70 4.90 6.15 -6.48
C LEU A 70 3.78 5.10 -6.48
N PRO A 71 3.87 4.07 -5.61
CA PRO A 71 2.88 3.00 -5.54
C PRO A 71 1.51 3.55 -5.17
N MET A 72 0.46 2.94 -5.72
CA MET A 72 -0.87 3.06 -5.13
C MET A 72 -0.88 2.25 -3.84
N ILE A 73 -1.36 2.87 -2.77
CA ILE A 73 -1.45 2.21 -1.48
C ILE A 73 -2.63 1.24 -1.47
N ARG A 74 -2.42 0.11 -0.83
CA ARG A 74 -3.46 -0.86 -0.49
C ARG A 74 -3.53 -1.01 1.02
N ALA A 75 -4.66 -1.49 1.53
CA ALA A 75 -4.84 -1.74 2.96
C ALA A 75 -4.75 -3.23 3.29
N ARG A 76 -4.07 -3.55 4.40
CA ARG A 76 -4.15 -4.89 5.01
C ARG A 76 -5.17 -4.85 6.14
N TYR A 77 -6.26 -5.59 5.95
CA TYR A 77 -7.27 -5.80 6.97
C TYR A 77 -6.83 -6.91 7.94
N ALA A 78 -6.98 -6.64 9.24
CA ALA A 78 -6.77 -7.59 10.32
C ALA A 78 -7.81 -8.72 10.25
N LYS A 79 -7.40 -9.95 10.53
CA LYS A 79 -8.36 -11.04 10.81
C LYS A 79 -9.07 -10.83 12.14
N ARG A 80 -10.22 -11.47 12.39
CA ARG A 80 -11.03 -11.28 13.62
C ARG A 80 -10.22 -11.21 14.92
N ASP A 81 -9.19 -12.05 15.02
CA ASP A 81 -8.37 -12.19 16.23
C ASP A 81 -7.00 -11.47 16.14
N GLU A 82 -6.78 -10.69 15.09
CA GLU A 82 -5.59 -9.84 14.94
C GLU A 82 -5.94 -8.40 15.39
N PRO A 83 -5.01 -7.70 16.05
CA PRO A 83 -5.20 -6.31 16.42
C PRO A 83 -5.37 -5.46 15.16
N SER A 84 -6.39 -4.59 15.18
CA SER A 84 -6.58 -3.52 14.20
C SER A 84 -6.49 -2.17 14.88
N VAL A 85 -6.09 -1.16 14.11
CA VAL A 85 -6.00 0.22 14.59
C VAL A 85 -7.19 1.08 14.19
N THR A 86 -7.97 0.62 13.20
CA THR A 86 -9.18 1.31 12.74
C THR A 86 -10.43 0.47 12.98
N SER A 87 -11.61 1.12 12.97
CA SER A 87 -12.92 0.46 13.02
C SER A 87 -13.15 -0.41 11.76
N ASP A 88 -12.63 0.04 10.61
CA ASP A 88 -12.55 -0.75 9.37
C ASP A 88 -11.54 -1.92 9.43
N ARG A 89 -10.94 -2.14 10.60
CA ARG A 89 -10.03 -3.23 10.91
C ARG A 89 -8.73 -3.18 10.10
N ILE A 90 -8.31 -2.01 9.65
CA ILE A 90 -7.02 -1.87 8.97
C ILE A 90 -5.89 -2.03 9.98
N SER A 91 -4.85 -2.74 9.57
CA SER A 91 -3.67 -2.99 10.39
C SER A 91 -2.40 -2.38 9.82
N HIS A 92 -2.29 -2.25 8.48
CA HIS A 92 -1.11 -1.76 7.79
C HIS A 92 -1.52 -1.12 6.46
N MET A 93 -0.74 -0.15 6.00
CA MET A 93 -0.69 0.21 4.57
C MET A 93 0.28 -0.70 3.84
N PHE A 94 0.07 -0.85 2.53
CA PHE A 94 0.81 -1.79 1.71
C PHE A 94 1.21 -1.21 0.35
N PHE A 95 2.51 -1.25 0.09
CA PHE A 95 3.11 -0.90 -1.20
C PHE A 95 3.39 -2.16 -2.02
N ALA A 96 2.50 -2.47 -2.96
CA ALA A 96 2.61 -3.66 -3.78
C ALA A 96 3.76 -3.58 -4.80
N THR A 97 4.58 -4.63 -4.88
CA THR A 97 5.66 -4.76 -5.88
C THR A 97 5.39 -5.86 -6.89
N ARG A 98 4.68 -6.93 -6.50
CA ARG A 98 4.27 -8.03 -7.38
C ARG A 98 2.82 -8.41 -7.09
N CYS A 99 2.17 -9.01 -8.08
CA CYS A 99 0.85 -9.61 -7.91
C CYS A 99 0.74 -10.90 -8.72
N VAL A 100 -0.04 -11.85 -8.22
CA VAL A 100 -0.48 -13.04 -8.95
C VAL A 100 -1.99 -13.20 -8.79
N PRO A 101 -2.70 -13.78 -9.78
CA PRO A 101 -4.10 -14.11 -9.62
C PRO A 101 -4.33 -14.99 -8.40
N TYR A 102 -5.37 -14.69 -7.63
CA TYR A 102 -5.77 -15.53 -6.51
C TYR A 102 -6.71 -16.63 -7.00
N GLU A 103 -6.29 -17.87 -6.85
CA GLU A 103 -6.99 -19.07 -7.31
C GLU A 103 -7.62 -19.83 -6.15
N SER A 104 -6.99 -19.85 -4.97
CA SER A 104 -7.54 -20.57 -3.82
C SER A 104 -7.06 -20.06 -2.45
N PRO A 105 -7.82 -20.31 -1.36
CA PRO A 105 -7.40 -20.02 0.02
C PRO A 105 -6.06 -20.62 0.42
N CYS A 106 -5.67 -21.75 -0.17
CA CYS A 106 -4.40 -22.40 0.14
C CYS A 106 -3.20 -21.55 -0.25
N GLN A 107 -3.29 -20.67 -1.26
CA GLN A 107 -2.19 -19.78 -1.67
C GLN A 107 -1.76 -18.78 -0.58
N MET A 108 -2.60 -18.52 0.43
CA MET A 108 -2.22 -17.66 1.56
C MET A 108 -1.45 -18.41 2.65
N LYS A 109 -1.47 -19.75 2.64
CA LYS A 109 -0.78 -20.59 3.63
C LYS A 109 0.73 -20.57 3.35
N LYS A 110 1.53 -20.44 4.41
CA LYS A 110 3.02 -20.41 4.31
C LYS A 110 3.60 -21.65 3.62
N SER A 111 2.92 -22.79 3.66
CA SER A 111 3.36 -24.04 3.03
C SER A 111 3.11 -24.10 1.51
N HIS A 112 2.29 -23.19 0.95
CA HIS A 112 2.00 -23.22 -0.48
C HIS A 112 3.18 -22.65 -1.29
N PRO A 113 3.63 -23.31 -2.37
CA PRO A 113 4.78 -22.88 -3.17
C PRO A 113 4.69 -21.42 -3.64
N ASP A 114 3.54 -21.00 -4.18
CA ASP A 114 3.32 -19.59 -4.56
C ASP A 114 3.47 -18.62 -3.38
N SER A 115 2.96 -19.00 -2.20
CA SER A 115 3.07 -18.17 -1.00
C SER A 115 4.52 -18.00 -0.59
N GLN A 116 5.30 -19.09 -0.61
CA GLN A 116 6.72 -19.05 -0.27
C GLN A 116 7.48 -18.11 -1.21
N ARG A 117 7.23 -18.22 -2.52
CA ARG A 117 7.85 -17.35 -3.53
C ARG A 117 7.47 -15.88 -3.37
N LEU A 118 6.23 -15.59 -2.97
CA LEU A 118 5.76 -14.22 -2.75
C LEU A 118 6.22 -13.64 -1.40
N ARG A 119 6.50 -14.48 -0.41
CA ARG A 119 6.97 -14.03 0.91
C ARG A 119 8.47 -13.74 0.95
N ALA A 120 9.24 -14.33 0.04
CA ALA A 120 10.65 -14.02 -0.10
C ALA A 120 10.84 -12.69 -0.86
N GLU A 121 11.53 -11.74 -0.26
CA GLU A 121 11.90 -10.49 -0.92
C GLU A 121 12.98 -10.75 -1.99
N THR A 122 12.75 -10.24 -3.20
CA THR A 122 13.71 -10.34 -4.32
C THR A 122 14.52 -9.05 -4.48
N GLU A 123 15.63 -9.12 -5.22
CA GLU A 123 16.40 -7.92 -5.60
C GLU A 123 15.56 -6.89 -6.35
N ARG A 124 14.63 -7.37 -7.21
CA ARG A 124 13.71 -6.49 -7.92
C ARG A 124 12.77 -5.75 -6.98
N ASP A 125 12.27 -6.41 -5.94
CA ASP A 125 11.42 -5.76 -4.93
C ASP A 125 12.22 -4.66 -4.21
N ARG A 126 13.45 -4.97 -3.78
CA ARG A 126 14.36 -4.00 -3.15
C ARG A 126 14.63 -2.80 -4.05
N ALA A 127 14.89 -3.03 -5.34
CA ALA A 127 15.10 -1.96 -6.31
C ALA A 127 13.87 -1.07 -6.48
N LEU A 128 12.67 -1.66 -6.53
CA LEU A 128 11.41 -0.90 -6.58
C LEU A 128 11.20 -0.07 -5.31
N PHE A 129 11.51 -0.61 -4.14
CA PHE A 129 11.45 0.14 -2.88
C PHE A 129 12.43 1.31 -2.88
N ASN A 130 13.68 1.07 -3.27
CA ASN A 130 14.70 2.11 -3.31
C ASN A 130 14.33 3.23 -4.29
N LEU A 131 13.74 2.88 -5.44
CA LEU A 131 13.24 3.86 -6.40
C LEU A 131 12.08 4.69 -5.82
N PHE A 132 11.14 4.04 -5.14
CA PHE A 132 10.05 4.71 -4.42
C PHE A 132 10.61 5.65 -3.35
N LYS A 133 11.50 5.15 -2.49
CA LYS A 133 12.17 5.91 -1.43
C LYS A 133 12.87 7.13 -2.01
N GLN A 134 13.74 6.95 -2.99
CA GLN A 134 14.47 8.04 -3.64
C GLN A 134 13.52 9.09 -4.25
N THR A 135 12.42 8.64 -4.87
CA THR A 135 11.43 9.56 -5.44
C THR A 135 10.74 10.37 -4.35
N ALA A 136 10.31 9.73 -3.26
CA ALA A 136 9.67 10.40 -2.14
C ALA A 136 10.63 11.39 -1.45
N GLU A 137 11.88 11.00 -1.23
CA GLU A 137 12.94 11.83 -0.63
C GLU A 137 13.32 13.02 -1.50
N SER A 138 13.34 12.86 -2.83
CA SER A 138 13.56 13.99 -3.76
C SER A 138 12.48 15.07 -3.67
N GLU A 139 11.33 14.73 -3.11
CA GLU A 139 10.20 15.63 -2.85
C GLU A 139 10.14 16.05 -1.37
N GLY A 140 11.13 15.71 -0.54
CA GLY A 140 11.16 16.06 0.89
C GLY A 140 10.48 15.08 1.84
N GLY A 141 9.91 13.99 1.32
CA GLY A 141 9.40 12.89 2.15
C GLY A 141 10.51 12.11 2.86
N LYS A 142 10.16 11.41 3.94
CA LYS A 142 11.06 10.59 4.74
C LYS A 142 10.48 9.21 4.92
N ILE A 143 11.09 8.23 4.26
CA ILE A 143 10.73 6.83 4.43
C ILE A 143 11.98 5.98 4.51
N ASP A 144 12.09 5.23 5.60
CA ASP A 144 13.24 4.40 5.86
C ASP A 144 12.90 2.92 5.83
N ARG A 145 13.97 2.13 5.73
CA ARG A 145 13.85 0.69 5.54
C ARG A 145 13.28 -0.01 6.77
N ASP A 146 13.57 0.50 7.94
CA ASP A 146 13.08 0.03 9.24
C ASP A 146 11.58 0.33 9.47
N MET A 147 11.02 1.28 8.72
CA MET A 147 9.57 1.58 8.75
C MET A 147 8.73 0.49 8.09
N VAL A 148 9.33 -0.37 7.26
CA VAL A 148 8.61 -1.34 6.44
C VAL A 148 9.03 -2.78 6.71
N THR A 149 8.08 -3.68 6.56
CA THR A 149 8.32 -5.13 6.55
C THR A 149 7.83 -5.74 5.25
N PHE A 150 8.57 -6.70 4.70
CA PHE A 150 8.13 -7.38 3.47
C PHE A 150 7.09 -8.45 3.79
N GLY A 151 5.99 -8.48 3.05
CA GLY A 151 4.89 -9.40 3.30
C GLY A 151 3.95 -9.57 2.12
N ILE A 152 2.83 -10.24 2.38
CA ILE A 152 1.79 -10.49 1.37
C ILE A 152 0.41 -10.11 1.88
N ILE A 153 -0.45 -9.66 0.97
CA ILE A 153 -1.87 -9.42 1.22
C ILE A 153 -2.70 -10.08 0.12
N ARG A 154 -3.98 -10.35 0.42
CA ARG A 154 -4.99 -10.63 -0.59
C ARG A 154 -5.85 -9.40 -0.74
N ASP A 155 -6.04 -8.94 -1.97
CA ASP A 155 -6.86 -7.77 -2.26
C ASP A 155 -7.47 -7.87 -3.68
N TRP A 156 -8.24 -6.88 -4.11
CA TRP A 156 -8.79 -6.79 -5.45
C TRP A 156 -7.68 -6.76 -6.50
N HIS A 157 -7.84 -7.59 -7.53
CA HIS A 157 -6.93 -7.58 -8.66
C HIS A 157 -7.05 -6.21 -9.38
N PRO A 158 -5.95 -5.56 -9.82
CA PRO A 158 -6.01 -4.19 -10.38
C PRO A 158 -6.95 -4.04 -11.58
N ALA A 159 -7.09 -5.08 -12.40
CA ALA A 159 -8.02 -5.12 -13.54
C ALA A 159 -9.51 -5.15 -13.15
N HIS A 160 -9.83 -5.44 -11.89
CA HIS A 160 -11.19 -5.56 -11.34
C HIS A 160 -11.42 -4.62 -10.16
N ASP A 161 -10.44 -3.76 -9.86
CA ASP A 161 -10.47 -2.85 -8.72
C ASP A 161 -11.35 -1.64 -9.07
N PRO A 162 -12.53 -1.49 -8.46
CA PRO A 162 -13.47 -0.43 -8.80
C PRO A 162 -12.99 0.97 -8.39
N TYR A 163 -11.88 1.05 -7.63
CA TYR A 163 -11.33 2.29 -7.11
C TYR A 163 -10.00 2.69 -7.77
N CYS A 164 -9.51 1.90 -8.73
CA CYS A 164 -8.32 2.21 -9.52
C CYS A 164 -8.65 3.21 -10.66
N PHE A 165 -8.46 4.51 -10.39
CA PHE A 165 -8.36 5.58 -11.40
C PHE A 165 -6.94 6.19 -11.44
#